data_AF-A0AAI9WZF1-F1
#
_entry.id   AF-A0AAI9WZF1-F1
#
_cell.length_a   1.000
_cell.length_b   1.000
_cell.length_c   1.000
_cell.angle_alpha   90.00
_cell.angle_beta   90.00
_cell.angle_gamma   90.00
#
_symmetry.space_group_name_H-M   'P 1'
#
loop_
_entity.id
_entity.type
_entity.pdbx_description
1 polymer ?
#
loop_
_entity_poly.entity_id
_entity_poly.type
_entity_poly.pdbx_seq_one_letter_code
_entity_poly.pdbx_strand_id
1 'polypeptide(L)'
;MTVISRVLRGRIHFTRSLFTQSPKNNNVDASKIKQLKSKENWGASEANNSDKQAKSSVQTNITANLSEMTKTLTSGEPPVYIANSLSRRFLVGSKYNPFDFSLNRVRMERKAFQLRKVQVEDPFAKSGINAKNLYLMPEILSRFLTSTGQILPRDKTGCSAENQKKLTAAIRTARNLGLLSSKHRHYRPNLMGRFFSTSRVVLMDGQNIGRDSFSEKEKAQENVWIKKHEEDQLKRLKAQLEKQKDTIAKLEEEIKTTNNNKSK
;
A
#
# COMPACT_ATOMS: atom_id res chain seq x y z
N MET A 1 35.09 28.73 40.84
CA MET A 1 33.72 28.77 41.41
C MET A 1 32.79 29.41 40.41
N THR A 2 31.72 28.69 40.08
CA THR A 2 30.74 28.93 39.03
C THR A 2 29.71 29.97 39.47
N VAL A 3 29.49 31.05 38.71
CA VAL A 3 28.21 31.79 38.79
C VAL A 3 27.78 32.38 37.43
N ILE A 4 26.87 31.64 36.79
CA ILE A 4 25.63 32.07 36.12
C ILE A 4 25.73 33.08 34.96
N SER A 5 25.77 32.53 33.74
CA SER A 5 25.43 33.20 32.49
C SER A 5 23.90 33.35 32.33
N ARG A 6 23.40 34.60 32.34
CA ARG A 6 22.02 34.95 31.97
C ARG A 6 21.87 34.92 30.44
N VAL A 7 21.30 33.84 29.92
CA VAL A 7 20.81 33.78 28.54
C VAL A 7 19.42 34.40 28.48
N LEU A 8 19.30 35.61 27.93
CA LEU A 8 18.02 36.18 27.52
C LEU A 8 17.41 35.29 26.42
N ARG A 9 16.38 34.52 26.76
CA ARG A 9 15.51 33.90 25.75
C ARG A 9 14.36 34.84 25.46
N GLY A 10 14.44 35.54 24.33
CA GLY A 10 13.32 36.24 23.73
C GLY A 10 12.19 35.25 23.45
N ARG A 11 11.12 35.37 24.21
CA ARG A 11 9.90 34.58 24.10
C ARG A 11 9.05 35.18 22.97
N ILE A 12 9.16 34.60 21.78
CA ILE A 12 8.32 34.97 20.63
C ILE A 12 6.90 34.47 20.92
N HIS A 13 6.01 35.38 21.31
CA HIS A 13 4.59 35.13 21.42
C HIS A 13 3.98 35.12 20.01
N PHE A 14 3.73 33.93 19.47
CA PHE A 14 2.92 33.78 18.25
C PHE A 14 1.44 33.73 18.66
N THR A 15 0.81 34.90 18.81
CA THR A 15 -0.64 35.00 18.98
C THR A 15 -1.31 34.76 17.63
N ARG A 16 -1.64 33.50 17.34
CA ARG A 16 -2.49 33.14 16.21
C ARG A 16 -3.95 33.39 16.60
N SER A 17 -4.44 34.62 16.44
CA SER A 17 -5.88 34.87 16.46
C SER A 17 -6.47 34.43 15.11
N LEU A 18 -7.13 33.27 15.11
CA LEU A 18 -8.02 32.89 14.02
C LEU A 18 -9.34 33.63 14.24
N PHE A 19 -9.38 34.89 13.78
CA PHE A 19 -10.61 35.62 13.64
C PHE A 19 -11.34 35.05 12.42
N THR A 20 -12.19 34.04 12.65
CA THR A 20 -13.11 33.56 11.62
C THR A 20 -14.30 34.52 11.59
N GLN A 21 -14.23 35.52 10.71
CA GLN A 21 -15.44 36.26 10.37
C GLN A 21 -16.28 35.31 9.50
N SER A 22 -17.31 34.73 10.12
CA SER A 22 -18.46 34.22 9.39
C SER A 22 -19.03 35.39 8.58
N PRO A 23 -19.17 35.30 7.24
CA PRO A 23 -19.75 36.38 6.47
C PRO A 23 -21.19 36.57 6.94
N LYS A 24 -21.44 37.75 7.52
CA LYS A 24 -22.77 38.21 7.89
C LYS A 24 -23.67 38.13 6.65
N ASN A 25 -24.91 37.66 6.88
CA ASN A 25 -26.03 37.65 5.93
C ASN A 25 -26.06 38.95 5.11
N ASN A 26 -25.58 38.87 3.88
CA ASN A 26 -25.92 39.86 2.87
C ASN A 26 -27.31 39.47 2.37
N ASN A 27 -28.30 40.30 2.69
CA ASN A 27 -29.61 40.25 2.04
C ASN A 27 -29.35 40.37 0.54
N VAL A 28 -29.40 39.24 -0.17
CA VAL A 28 -28.97 39.19 -1.56
C VAL A 28 -30.04 39.91 -2.36
N ASP A 29 -29.68 41.10 -2.83
CA ASP A 29 -30.52 41.94 -3.65
C ASP A 29 -31.02 41.12 -4.86
N ALA A 30 -32.31 40.77 -4.86
CA ALA A 30 -32.91 39.85 -5.83
C ALA A 30 -32.74 40.35 -7.28
N SER A 31 -32.55 41.66 -7.43
CA SER A 31 -32.23 42.34 -8.68
C SER A 31 -30.87 41.88 -9.27
N LYS A 32 -29.87 41.61 -8.43
CA LYS A 32 -28.52 41.19 -8.82
C LYS A 32 -28.46 39.71 -9.20
N ILE A 33 -29.29 38.87 -8.57
CA ILE A 33 -29.46 37.45 -8.95
C ILE A 33 -30.15 37.36 -10.32
N LYS A 34 -31.12 38.24 -10.60
CA LYS A 34 -31.85 38.27 -11.88
C LYS A 34 -30.95 38.66 -13.06
N GLN A 35 -29.91 39.47 -12.81
CA GLN A 35 -28.88 39.83 -13.80
C GLN A 35 -27.85 38.73 -14.04
N LEU A 36 -27.71 37.78 -13.11
CA LEU A 36 -26.79 36.63 -13.21
C LEU A 36 -27.44 35.35 -13.73
N LYS A 37 -28.77 35.33 -13.90
CA LYS A 37 -29.47 34.24 -14.59
C LYS A 37 -29.25 34.39 -16.10
N SER A 38 -28.55 33.43 -16.71
CA SER A 38 -28.52 33.33 -18.17
C SER A 38 -29.96 33.22 -18.69
N LYS A 39 -30.29 33.99 -19.72
CA LYS A 39 -31.62 33.98 -20.37
C LYS A 39 -31.91 32.71 -21.18
N GLU A 40 -31.10 31.66 -21.02
CA GLU A 40 -31.25 30.44 -21.79
C GLU A 40 -32.18 29.47 -21.07
N ASN A 41 -33.42 29.46 -21.56
CA ASN A 41 -34.43 28.48 -21.23
C ASN A 41 -34.02 27.13 -21.86
N TRP A 42 -33.60 26.17 -21.04
CA TRP A 42 -33.22 24.80 -21.46
C TRP A 42 -34.44 23.97 -21.89
N GLY A 43 -35.22 24.45 -22.86
CA GLY A 43 -36.41 23.74 -23.33
C GLY A 43 -37.21 24.43 -24.44
N ALA A 44 -36.66 25.38 -25.18
CA ALA A 44 -37.37 26.03 -26.28
C ALA A 44 -36.49 26.13 -27.53
N SER A 45 -36.27 25.00 -28.19
CA SER A 45 -35.62 24.96 -29.50
C SER A 45 -36.44 24.12 -30.47
N GLU A 46 -37.72 24.44 -30.64
CA GLU A 46 -38.58 23.85 -31.68
C GLU A 46 -39.82 24.74 -31.89
N ALA A 47 -39.61 25.94 -32.45
CA ALA A 47 -40.68 26.69 -33.12
C ALA A 47 -40.09 27.85 -33.94
N ASN A 48 -40.06 27.63 -35.26
CA ASN A 48 -40.08 28.59 -36.37
C ASN A 48 -40.18 30.09 -35.99
N ASN A 49 -39.21 30.91 -36.38
CA ASN A 49 -39.42 31.84 -37.50
C ASN A 49 -38.12 32.51 -37.96
N SER A 50 -38.10 32.82 -39.25
CA SER A 50 -37.11 33.61 -39.98
C SER A 50 -36.89 34.99 -39.33
N ASP A 51 -35.66 35.28 -38.90
CA ASP A 51 -34.91 36.49 -39.26
C ASP A 51 -33.73 36.75 -38.30
N LYS A 52 -32.57 37.02 -38.92
CA LYS A 52 -31.41 37.81 -38.46
C LYS A 52 -30.93 37.67 -36.99
N GLN A 53 -29.83 36.93 -36.89
CA GLN A 53 -28.55 37.45 -36.37
C GLN A 53 -28.51 37.93 -34.90
N ALA A 54 -28.38 36.98 -33.97
CA ALA A 54 -27.50 37.07 -32.78
C ALA A 54 -27.57 35.74 -32.01
N LYS A 55 -27.04 34.66 -32.59
CA LYS A 55 -26.70 33.47 -31.79
C LYS A 55 -25.57 33.89 -30.85
N SER A 56 -25.71 33.62 -29.56
CA SER A 56 -24.80 34.06 -28.51
C SER A 56 -23.34 33.75 -28.90
N SER A 57 -22.60 34.81 -29.21
CA SER A 57 -21.20 34.73 -29.67
C SER A 57 -20.30 33.96 -28.71
N VAL A 58 -20.70 33.80 -27.45
CA VAL A 58 -19.95 33.09 -26.42
C VAL A 58 -19.99 31.56 -26.60
N GLN A 59 -21.10 30.97 -27.05
CA GLN A 59 -21.21 29.50 -27.19
C GLN A 59 -20.61 28.99 -28.50
N THR A 60 -20.79 29.73 -29.60
CA THR A 60 -20.17 29.40 -30.90
C THR A 60 -18.65 29.37 -30.82
N ASN A 61 -18.07 30.22 -29.97
CA ASN A 61 -16.62 30.33 -29.79
C ASN A 61 -16.02 29.12 -29.06
N ILE A 62 -16.74 28.51 -28.11
CA ILE A 62 -16.22 27.35 -27.36
C ILE A 62 -16.15 26.12 -28.29
N THR A 63 -17.20 25.88 -29.07
CA THR A 63 -17.25 24.75 -30.01
C THR A 63 -16.30 24.92 -31.19
N ALA A 64 -16.14 26.14 -31.72
CA ALA A 64 -15.22 26.42 -32.81
C ALA A 64 -13.75 26.21 -32.38
N ASN A 65 -13.35 26.77 -31.22
CA ASN A 65 -12.01 26.59 -30.67
C ASN A 65 -11.71 25.11 -30.35
N LEU A 66 -12.70 24.36 -29.87
CA LEU A 66 -12.56 22.93 -29.59
C LEU A 66 -12.36 22.14 -30.90
N SER A 67 -13.08 22.48 -31.97
CA SER A 67 -12.89 21.86 -33.29
C SER A 67 -11.51 22.15 -33.89
N GLU A 68 -10.97 23.36 -33.71
CA GLU A 68 -9.63 23.73 -34.16
C GLU A 68 -8.54 23.01 -33.37
N MET A 69 -8.71 22.88 -32.05
CA MET A 69 -7.83 22.07 -31.21
C MET A 69 -7.84 20.58 -31.60
N THR A 70 -9.00 20.03 -32.01
CA THR A 70 -9.05 18.64 -32.48
C THR A 70 -8.33 18.43 -33.80
N LYS A 71 -8.36 19.42 -34.70
CA LYS A 71 -7.68 19.37 -36.02
C LYS A 71 -6.16 19.44 -35.89
N THR A 72 -5.62 20.08 -34.84
CA THR A 72 -4.17 20.09 -34.58
C THR A 72 -3.68 18.85 -33.85
N LEU A 73 -4.57 18.11 -33.18
CA LEU A 73 -4.25 16.82 -32.54
C LEU A 73 -4.23 15.64 -33.52
N THR A 74 -4.81 15.78 -34.72
CA THR A 74 -4.88 14.69 -35.71
C THR A 74 -3.59 14.47 -36.51
N SER A 75 -2.62 15.39 -36.49
CA SER A 75 -1.42 15.32 -37.35
C SER A 75 -0.11 15.01 -36.61
N GLY A 76 -0.13 14.73 -35.32
CA GLY A 76 1.07 14.38 -34.56
C GLY A 76 0.69 13.55 -33.35
N GLU A 77 1.20 12.32 -33.30
CA GLU A 77 1.03 11.44 -32.15
C GLU A 77 1.36 12.22 -30.86
N PRO A 78 0.51 12.15 -29.82
CA PRO A 78 0.79 12.85 -28.57
C PRO A 78 2.16 12.39 -28.05
N PRO A 79 2.99 13.30 -27.52
CA PRO A 79 4.33 12.95 -27.06
C PRO A 79 4.26 11.77 -26.08
N VAL A 80 5.00 10.71 -26.40
CA VAL A 80 4.94 9.38 -25.77
C VAL A 80 5.23 9.40 -24.25
N TYR A 81 5.75 10.51 -23.72
CA TYR A 81 6.16 10.65 -22.33
C TYR A 81 5.38 11.73 -21.57
N ILE A 82 4.27 11.31 -20.95
CA ILE A 82 3.55 12.13 -19.97
C ILE A 82 4.05 11.79 -18.56
N ALA A 83 4.42 12.81 -17.77
CA ALA A 83 4.85 12.58 -16.40
C ALA A 83 3.72 11.99 -15.54
N ASN A 84 4.04 10.98 -14.72
CA ASN A 84 3.08 10.34 -13.79
C ASN A 84 2.49 11.31 -12.76
N SER A 85 3.11 12.47 -12.58
CA SER A 85 2.63 13.57 -11.74
C SER A 85 1.44 14.32 -12.31
N LEU A 86 1.28 14.32 -13.64
CA LEU A 86 0.28 15.09 -14.37
C LEU A 86 -0.95 14.26 -14.73
N SER A 87 -0.83 12.93 -14.72
CA SER A 87 -1.93 12.00 -14.96
C SER A 87 -2.45 11.39 -13.65
N ARG A 88 -3.78 11.34 -13.51
CA ARG A 88 -4.43 10.61 -12.44
C ARG A 88 -4.48 9.12 -12.78
N ARG A 89 -4.24 8.25 -11.79
CA ARG A 89 -4.42 6.80 -11.93
C ARG A 89 -5.82 6.43 -11.46
N PHE A 90 -6.68 5.99 -12.39
CA PHE A 90 -8.01 5.47 -12.08
C PHE A 90 -7.89 4.02 -11.60
N LEU A 91 -8.58 3.69 -10.51
CA LEU A 91 -8.67 2.32 -10.05
C LEU A 91 -9.75 1.60 -10.86
N VAL A 92 -9.54 0.31 -11.14
CA VAL A 92 -10.56 -0.52 -11.78
C VAL A 92 -11.81 -0.53 -10.90
N GLY A 93 -12.98 -0.28 -11.50
CA GLY A 93 -14.26 -0.19 -10.79
C GLY A 93 -14.55 1.15 -10.10
N SER A 94 -13.61 2.12 -10.13
CA SER A 94 -13.90 3.47 -9.64
C SER A 94 -14.71 4.27 -10.67
N LYS A 95 -15.75 4.98 -10.21
CA LYS A 95 -16.51 5.92 -11.06
C LYS A 95 -15.65 7.14 -11.34
N TYR A 96 -15.63 7.59 -12.59
CA TYR A 96 -14.96 8.82 -12.99
C TYR A 96 -15.96 9.96 -13.14
N ASN A 97 -15.49 11.19 -12.93
CA ASN A 97 -16.18 12.43 -13.27
C ASN A 97 -15.38 13.17 -14.35
N PRO A 98 -16.00 13.91 -15.29
CA PRO A 98 -15.27 14.79 -16.21
C PRO A 98 -14.23 15.71 -15.55
N PHE A 99 -14.51 16.21 -14.34
CA PHE A 99 -13.58 17.03 -13.56
C PHE A 99 -12.29 16.28 -13.17
N ASP A 100 -12.31 14.95 -13.15
CA ASP A 100 -11.17 14.12 -12.73
C ASP A 100 -9.99 14.16 -13.71
N PHE A 101 -10.22 14.57 -14.96
CA PHE A 101 -9.19 14.76 -15.97
C PHE A 101 -8.49 16.13 -15.88
N SER A 102 -8.99 17.04 -15.03
CA SER A 102 -8.41 18.38 -14.87
C SER A 102 -7.16 18.38 -13.99
N LEU A 103 -6.22 19.30 -14.24
CA LEU A 103 -5.05 19.52 -13.38
C LEU A 103 -5.44 19.97 -11.96
N ASN A 104 -6.62 20.60 -11.81
CA ASN A 104 -7.14 21.00 -10.51
C ASN A 104 -7.43 19.78 -9.65
N ARG A 105 -8.03 18.71 -10.21
CA ARG A 105 -8.22 17.45 -9.48
C ARG A 105 -6.89 16.88 -9.02
N VAL A 106 -5.90 16.78 -9.91
CA VAL A 106 -4.57 16.25 -9.59
C VAL A 106 -3.92 17.02 -8.43
N ARG A 107 -4.00 18.35 -8.45
CA ARG A 107 -3.49 19.21 -7.36
C ARG A 107 -4.23 18.95 -6.05
N MET A 108 -5.55 18.85 -6.09
CA MET A 108 -6.39 18.57 -4.92
C MET A 108 -6.07 17.21 -4.31
N GLU A 109 -5.87 16.18 -5.13
CA GLU A 109 -5.50 14.84 -4.65
C GLU A 109 -4.11 14.81 -4.02
N ARG A 110 -3.16 15.52 -4.62
CA ARG A 110 -1.81 15.66 -4.06
C ARG A 110 -1.84 16.35 -2.69
N LYS A 111 -2.64 17.41 -2.55
CA LYS A 111 -2.88 18.09 -1.28
C LYS A 111 -3.56 17.17 -0.27
N ALA A 112 -4.62 16.45 -0.67
CA ALA A 112 -5.33 15.51 0.19
C ALA A 112 -4.43 14.36 0.67
N PHE A 113 -3.55 13.84 -0.19
CA PHE A 113 -2.56 12.82 0.19
C PHE A 113 -1.53 13.37 1.18
N GLN A 114 -1.06 14.61 0.98
CA GLN A 114 -0.17 15.26 1.93
C GLN A 114 -0.83 15.48 3.30
N LEU A 115 -2.11 15.86 3.33
CA LEU A 115 -2.88 16.00 4.57
C LEU A 115 -3.08 14.64 5.26
N ARG A 116 -3.37 13.57 4.51
CA ARG A 116 -3.48 12.21 5.06
C ARG A 116 -2.19 11.71 5.71
N LYS A 117 -1.01 12.07 5.16
CA LYS A 117 0.29 11.78 5.80
C LYS A 117 0.49 12.46 7.15
N VAL A 118 -0.27 13.51 7.47
CA VAL A 118 -0.21 14.19 8.77
C VAL A 118 -1.11 13.49 9.80
N GLN A 119 -2.22 12.89 9.38
CA GLN A 119 -3.16 12.17 10.25
C GLN A 119 -2.78 10.69 10.46
N VAL A 120 -1.48 10.38 10.52
CA VAL A 120 -1.03 9.00 10.69
C VAL A 120 -1.29 8.56 12.12
N GLU A 121 -2.17 7.57 12.28
CA GLU A 121 -2.35 6.83 13.53
C GLU A 121 -1.04 6.13 13.91
N ASP A 122 -0.78 6.04 15.21
CA ASP A 122 0.43 5.41 15.73
C ASP A 122 0.50 3.93 15.27
N PRO A 123 1.56 3.53 14.55
CA PRO A 123 1.69 2.17 14.03
C PRO A 123 1.62 1.11 15.14
N PHE A 124 2.12 1.41 16.34
CA PHE A 124 2.10 0.47 17.47
C PHE A 124 0.74 0.41 18.17
N ALA A 125 0.02 1.54 18.19
CA ALA A 125 -1.35 1.57 18.70
C ALA A 125 -2.27 0.79 17.77
N LYS A 126 -2.12 0.98 16.45
CA LYS A 126 -2.89 0.25 15.43
C LYS A 126 -2.63 -1.26 15.48
N SER A 127 -1.40 -1.68 15.74
CA SER A 127 -1.06 -3.10 15.83
C SER A 127 -1.34 -3.72 17.21
N GLY A 128 -1.58 -2.90 18.25
CA GLY A 128 -1.75 -3.37 19.63
C GLY A 128 -0.47 -3.97 20.25
N ILE A 129 0.71 -3.61 19.76
CA ILE A 129 1.99 -4.21 20.20
C ILE A 129 2.80 -3.19 20.98
N ASN A 130 3.34 -3.61 22.13
CA ASN A 130 4.25 -2.78 22.91
C ASN A 130 5.61 -2.65 22.23
N ALA A 131 5.98 -1.43 21.81
CA ALA A 131 7.25 -1.17 21.13
C ALA A 131 8.49 -1.58 21.96
N LYS A 132 8.40 -1.56 23.29
CA LYS A 132 9.51 -1.95 24.20
C LYS A 132 9.93 -3.40 24.01
N ASN A 133 8.99 -4.31 23.69
CA ASN A 133 9.24 -5.74 23.61
C ASN A 133 9.93 -6.16 22.30
N LEU A 134 10.04 -5.26 21.32
CA LEU A 134 10.57 -5.56 19.99
C LEU A 134 12.11 -5.54 19.90
N TYR A 135 12.82 -5.48 21.03
CA TYR A 135 14.29 -5.37 21.05
C TYR A 135 15.01 -6.56 20.39
N LEU A 136 14.38 -7.74 20.34
CA LEU A 136 14.88 -8.93 19.67
C LEU A 136 14.66 -8.91 18.15
N MET A 137 13.87 -7.97 17.63
CA MET A 137 13.51 -7.87 16.22
C MET A 137 14.12 -6.60 15.59
N PRO A 138 15.45 -6.59 15.31
CA PRO A 138 16.14 -5.42 14.72
C PRO A 138 15.54 -5.03 13.36
N GLU A 139 14.92 -5.98 12.69
CA GLU A 139 14.24 -5.84 11.42
C GLU A 139 13.05 -4.87 11.43
N ILE A 140 12.29 -4.86 12.52
CA ILE A 140 11.16 -3.95 12.70
C ILE A 140 11.68 -2.59 13.16
N LEU A 141 12.60 -2.59 14.13
CA LEU A 141 13.21 -1.38 14.69
C LEU A 141 13.96 -0.55 13.64
N SER A 142 14.62 -1.22 12.71
CA SER A 142 15.30 -0.63 11.57
C SER A 142 14.40 0.32 10.77
N ARG A 143 13.09 0.07 10.67
CA ARG A 143 12.14 0.95 9.96
C ARG A 143 12.02 2.35 10.56
N PHE A 144 12.36 2.48 11.83
CA PHE A 144 12.32 3.73 12.59
C PHE A 144 13.68 4.42 12.68
N LEU A 145 14.66 3.99 11.88
CA LEU A 145 15.97 4.60 11.78
C LEU A 145 16.15 5.36 10.46
N THR A 146 17.02 6.36 10.45
CA THR A 146 17.57 6.98 9.23
C THR A 146 18.52 6.01 8.54
N SER A 147 18.93 6.32 7.30
CA SER A 147 19.96 5.55 6.59
C SER A 147 21.24 5.41 7.41
N THR A 148 21.62 6.47 8.13
CA THR A 148 22.77 6.56 9.03
C THR A 148 22.54 5.87 10.38
N GLY A 149 21.40 5.21 10.58
CA GLY A 149 21.09 4.51 11.83
C GLY A 149 20.63 5.40 12.98
N GLN A 150 20.42 6.71 12.79
CA GLN A 150 19.87 7.59 13.83
C GLN A 150 18.37 7.32 14.04
N ILE A 151 17.87 7.47 15.27
CA ILE A 151 16.44 7.24 15.57
C ILE A 151 15.63 8.38 14.98
N LEU A 152 14.59 8.04 14.19
CA LEU A 152 13.71 9.04 13.60
C LEU A 152 12.93 9.82 14.66
N PRO A 153 12.73 11.14 14.48
CA PRO A 153 11.92 11.94 15.39
C PRO A 153 10.44 11.53 15.29
N ARG A 154 9.67 11.86 16.33
CA ARG A 154 8.24 11.52 16.44
C ARG A 154 7.43 11.94 15.21
N ASP A 155 7.71 13.12 14.66
CA ASP A 155 7.01 13.67 13.49
C ASP A 155 7.19 12.81 12.23
N LYS A 156 8.26 12.02 12.16
CA LYS A 156 8.54 11.10 11.05
C LYS A 156 8.06 9.68 11.35
N THR A 157 8.11 9.24 12.60
CA THR A 157 7.64 7.90 12.98
C THR A 157 6.12 7.80 13.06
N GLY A 158 5.44 8.91 13.38
CA GLY A 158 3.99 8.93 13.58
C GLY A 158 3.53 8.29 14.90
N CYS A 159 4.47 7.93 15.79
CA CYS A 159 4.15 7.26 17.05
C CYS A 159 3.56 8.25 18.09
N SER A 160 2.80 7.73 19.05
CA SER A 160 2.46 8.46 20.28
C SER A 160 3.73 8.77 21.08
N ALA A 161 3.70 9.83 21.90
CA ALA A 161 4.87 10.23 22.69
C ALA A 161 5.35 9.11 23.62
N GLU A 162 4.43 8.35 24.21
CA GLU A 162 4.76 7.21 25.06
C GLU A 162 5.39 6.05 24.28
N ASN A 163 4.79 5.70 23.15
CA ASN A 163 5.29 4.63 22.29
C ASN A 163 6.64 4.99 21.66
N GLN A 164 6.88 6.27 21.35
CA GLN A 164 8.19 6.76 20.91
C GLN A 164 9.27 6.56 22.00
N LYS A 165 8.95 6.79 23.28
CA LYS A 165 9.88 6.50 24.39
C LYS A 165 10.17 5.01 24.51
N LYS A 166 9.13 4.17 24.44
CA LYS A 166 9.25 2.69 24.47
C LYS A 166 10.08 2.16 23.30
N LEU A 167 9.83 2.67 22.09
CA LEU A 167 10.59 2.37 20.87
C LEU A 167 12.06 2.76 21.02
N THR A 168 12.32 3.97 21.52
CA THR A 168 13.69 4.46 21.74
C THR A 168 14.44 3.56 22.72
N ALA A 169 13.77 3.11 23.79
CA ALA A 169 14.33 2.16 24.74
C ALA A 169 14.68 0.82 24.06
N ALA A 170 13.74 0.24 23.30
CA ALA A 170 13.97 -1.01 22.58
C ALA A 170 15.16 -0.92 21.60
N ILE A 171 15.28 0.19 20.85
CA ILE A 171 16.40 0.42 19.92
C ILE A 171 17.74 0.49 20.67
N ARG A 172 17.79 1.21 21.79
CA ARG A 172 19.02 1.29 22.60
C ARG A 172 19.40 -0.08 23.16
N THR A 173 18.44 -0.83 23.67
CA THR A 173 18.66 -2.21 24.10
C THR A 173 19.19 -3.09 22.96
N ALA A 174 18.57 -3.05 21.78
CA ALA A 174 19.01 -3.82 20.62
C ALA A 174 20.44 -3.47 20.17
N ARG A 175 20.84 -2.19 20.24
CA ARG A 175 22.22 -1.77 19.97
C ARG A 175 23.21 -2.31 20.99
N ASN A 176 22.85 -2.23 22.28
CA ASN A 176 23.71 -2.75 23.36
C ASN A 176 23.88 -4.27 23.27
N LEU A 177 22.88 -4.98 22.77
CA LEU A 177 22.95 -6.41 22.47
C LEU A 177 23.72 -6.75 21.19
N GLY A 178 24.15 -5.75 20.41
CA GLY A 178 24.83 -5.97 19.13
C GLY A 178 23.93 -6.39 17.97
N LEU A 179 22.59 -6.37 18.15
CA LEU A 179 21.63 -6.75 17.12
C LEU A 179 21.42 -5.66 16.06
N LEU A 180 21.79 -4.41 16.37
CA LEU A 180 21.56 -3.27 15.49
C LEU A 180 22.74 -2.31 15.50
N SER A 181 23.13 -1.83 14.32
CA SER A 181 24.21 -0.86 14.19
C SER A 181 23.79 0.54 14.64
N SER A 182 24.75 1.29 15.15
CA SER A 182 24.58 2.72 15.46
C SER A 182 24.73 3.61 14.22
N LYS A 183 25.47 3.14 13.20
CA LYS A 183 25.93 3.94 12.05
C LYS A 183 25.17 3.68 10.75
N HIS A 184 24.45 2.58 10.66
CA HIS A 184 23.62 2.28 9.50
C HIS A 184 22.33 1.59 9.92
N ARG A 185 21.32 1.71 9.06
CA ARG A 185 20.09 0.93 9.16
C ARG A 185 20.39 -0.55 8.88
N HIS A 186 19.65 -1.49 9.50
CA HIS A 186 19.74 -2.91 9.12
C HIS A 186 19.41 -3.04 7.64
N TYR A 187 20.28 -3.68 6.86
CA TYR A 187 20.07 -3.85 5.43
C TYR A 187 18.91 -4.80 5.23
N ARG A 188 17.75 -4.24 4.90
CA ARG A 188 16.72 -5.01 4.22
C ARG A 188 16.95 -4.77 2.74
N PRO A 189 17.22 -5.79 1.93
CA PRO A 189 17.05 -5.62 0.50
C PRO A 189 15.62 -5.14 0.30
N ASN A 190 15.45 -3.94 -0.24
CA ASN A 190 14.15 -3.45 -0.66
C ASN A 190 13.64 -4.41 -1.73
N LEU A 191 12.85 -5.41 -1.33
CA LEU A 191 12.22 -6.40 -2.20
C LEU A 191 11.19 -5.78 -3.17
N MET A 192 11.09 -4.45 -3.21
CA MET A 192 10.21 -3.68 -4.09
C MET A 192 10.96 -2.82 -5.13
N GLY A 193 12.30 -2.77 -5.11
CA GLY A 193 13.07 -1.88 -6.01
C GLY A 193 14.39 -2.43 -6.54
N ARG A 194 14.81 -3.62 -6.09
CA ARG A 194 16.00 -4.32 -6.60
C ARG A 194 15.76 -5.83 -6.46
N PHE A 195 14.88 -6.36 -7.31
CA PHE A 195 15.04 -7.73 -7.76
C PHE A 195 16.28 -7.77 -8.66
N PHE A 196 17.48 -7.78 -8.05
CA PHE A 196 18.49 -8.65 -8.63
C PHE A 196 18.05 -10.05 -8.22
N SER A 197 17.74 -10.82 -9.25
CA SER A 197 17.07 -12.08 -9.20
C SER A 197 17.68 -13.09 -8.23
N THR A 198 16.86 -13.62 -7.32
CA THR A 198 16.89 -15.05 -6.96
C THR A 198 15.58 -15.76 -7.33
N SER A 199 14.63 -15.06 -7.97
CA SER A 199 13.32 -15.62 -8.34
C SER A 199 12.82 -15.19 -9.72
N ARG A 200 13.63 -14.48 -10.54
CA ARG A 200 13.32 -14.21 -11.96
C ARG A 200 14.31 -14.85 -12.95
N VAL A 201 15.43 -15.41 -12.47
CA VAL A 201 16.37 -16.23 -13.26
C VAL A 201 15.86 -17.66 -13.47
N VAL A 202 14.80 -18.07 -12.76
CA VAL A 202 14.29 -19.46 -12.87
C VAL A 202 13.32 -19.65 -14.05
N LEU A 203 12.94 -18.59 -14.79
CA LEU A 203 11.88 -18.70 -15.80
C LEU A 203 12.19 -18.13 -17.19
N MET A 204 13.38 -17.59 -17.45
CA MET A 204 13.79 -17.25 -18.83
C MET A 204 15.24 -17.65 -19.08
N ASP A 205 15.38 -18.47 -20.11
CA ASP A 205 16.56 -18.84 -20.89
C ASP A 205 17.50 -19.90 -20.29
N GLY A 206 17.46 -21.07 -20.92
CA GLY A 206 18.26 -22.24 -20.62
C GLY A 206 19.71 -22.06 -21.06
N GLN A 207 20.54 -21.53 -20.17
CA GLN A 207 21.99 -21.60 -20.31
C GLN A 207 22.67 -21.90 -18.98
N ASN A 208 23.56 -22.90 -19.04
CA ASN A 208 24.36 -23.45 -17.95
C ASN A 208 24.99 -22.36 -17.07
N ILE A 209 24.34 -22.06 -15.95
CA ILE A 209 24.98 -21.41 -14.80
C ILE A 209 25.45 -22.56 -13.92
N GLY A 210 26.77 -22.60 -13.68
CA GLY A 210 27.51 -23.73 -13.13
C GLY A 210 26.78 -24.51 -12.05
N ARG A 211 26.59 -25.81 -12.30
CA ARG A 211 26.21 -26.75 -11.26
C ARG A 211 27.44 -26.93 -10.37
N ASP A 212 27.41 -26.37 -9.18
CA ASP A 212 28.44 -26.63 -8.19
C ASP A 212 28.31 -28.10 -7.76
N SER A 213 29.34 -28.91 -8.03
CA SER A 213 29.38 -30.34 -7.68
C SER A 213 29.14 -30.60 -6.18
N PHE A 214 29.34 -29.57 -5.36
CA PHE A 214 29.02 -29.58 -3.93
C PHE A 214 27.51 -29.57 -3.66
N SER A 215 26.75 -28.71 -4.36
CA SER A 215 25.30 -28.61 -4.22
C SER A 215 24.58 -29.87 -4.70
N GLU A 216 25.09 -30.53 -5.74
CA GLU A 216 24.56 -31.82 -6.20
C GLU A 216 24.77 -32.94 -5.18
N LYS A 217 25.94 -32.99 -4.52
CA LYS A 217 26.22 -33.96 -3.46
C LYS A 217 25.32 -33.75 -2.24
N GLU A 218 25.10 -32.50 -1.85
CA GLU A 218 24.24 -32.17 -0.71
C GLU A 218 22.78 -32.55 -0.99
N LYS A 219 22.25 -32.20 -2.16
CA LYS A 219 20.91 -32.62 -2.60
C LYS A 219 20.78 -34.13 -2.71
N ALA A 220 21.81 -34.84 -3.17
CA ALA A 220 21.81 -36.30 -3.21
C ALA A 220 21.72 -36.90 -1.80
N GLN A 221 22.44 -36.32 -0.83
CA GLN A 221 22.40 -36.73 0.57
C GLN A 221 21.02 -36.50 1.20
N GLU A 222 20.42 -35.33 0.96
CA GLU A 222 19.07 -34.98 1.39
C GLU A 222 18.03 -35.94 0.81
N ASN A 223 18.11 -36.22 -0.49
CA ASN A 223 17.22 -37.15 -1.17
C ASN A 223 17.32 -38.59 -0.63
N VAL A 224 18.50 -39.03 -0.20
CA VAL A 224 18.66 -40.35 0.44
C VAL A 224 17.97 -40.40 1.81
N TRP A 225 18.05 -39.32 2.59
CA TRP A 225 17.38 -39.25 3.88
C TRP A 225 15.85 -39.21 3.72
N ILE A 226 15.36 -38.43 2.75
CA ILE A 226 13.93 -38.36 2.40
C ILE A 226 13.42 -39.74 1.99
N LYS A 227 14.11 -40.43 1.08
CA LYS A 227 13.72 -41.78 0.63
C LYS A 227 13.68 -42.80 1.77
N LYS A 228 14.70 -42.81 2.65
CA LYS A 228 14.69 -43.70 3.83
C LYS A 228 13.49 -43.42 4.74
N HIS A 229 13.19 -42.14 4.96
CA HIS A 229 12.06 -41.75 5.79
C HIS A 229 10.73 -42.17 5.15
N GLU A 230 10.57 -41.93 3.85
CA GLU A 230 9.40 -42.37 3.08
C GLU A 230 9.22 -43.89 3.10
N GLU A 231 10.31 -44.66 2.96
CA GLU A 231 10.31 -46.12 3.06
C GLU A 231 9.87 -46.63 4.43
N ASP A 232 10.33 -45.99 5.52
CA ASP A 232 9.92 -46.33 6.89
C ASP A 232 8.44 -46.02 7.14
N GLN A 233 7.93 -44.89 6.62
CA GLN A 233 6.51 -44.56 6.67
C GLN A 233 5.67 -45.59 5.90
N LEU A 234 6.12 -45.99 4.70
CA LEU A 234 5.48 -47.02 3.89
C LEU A 234 5.45 -48.39 4.58
N LYS A 235 6.54 -48.80 5.25
CA LYS A 235 6.57 -50.04 6.03
C LYS A 235 5.57 -50.03 7.18
N ARG A 236 5.47 -48.92 7.91
CA ARG A 236 4.50 -48.75 9.01
C ARG A 236 3.06 -48.87 8.50
N LEU A 237 2.75 -48.21 7.39
CA LEU A 237 1.43 -48.28 6.74
C LEU A 237 1.10 -49.70 6.27
N LYS A 238 2.06 -50.40 5.64
CA LYS A 238 1.87 -51.80 5.22
C LYS A 238 1.60 -52.73 6.40
N ALA A 239 2.34 -52.60 7.50
CA ALA A 239 2.14 -53.40 8.70
C ALA A 239 0.77 -53.12 9.37
N GLN A 240 0.28 -51.87 9.33
CA GLN A 240 -1.08 -51.55 9.79
C GLN A 240 -2.14 -52.20 8.91
N LEU A 241 -1.94 -52.18 7.59
CA LEU A 241 -2.86 -52.77 6.61
C LEU A 241 -2.94 -54.30 6.76
N GLU A 242 -1.80 -54.96 7.01
CA GLU A 242 -1.74 -56.39 7.29
C GLU A 242 -2.51 -56.76 8.56
N LYS A 243 -2.31 -56.03 9.66
CA LYS A 243 -3.10 -56.22 10.88
C LYS A 243 -4.60 -56.04 10.64
N GLN A 244 -4.99 -55.04 9.84
CA GLN A 244 -6.39 -54.83 9.47
C GLN A 244 -6.95 -56.01 8.67
N LYS A 245 -6.18 -56.56 7.72
CA LYS A 245 -6.58 -57.76 6.96
C LYS A 245 -6.76 -58.97 7.88
N ASP A 246 -5.86 -59.19 8.83
CA ASP A 246 -5.97 -60.28 9.80
C ASP A 246 -7.22 -60.12 10.68
N THR A 247 -7.53 -58.88 11.10
CA THR A 247 -8.76 -58.62 11.87
C THR A 247 -10.01 -58.86 11.05
N ILE A 248 -10.02 -58.48 9.76
CA ILE A 248 -11.15 -58.73 8.85
C ILE A 248 -11.35 -60.23 8.66
N ALA A 249 -10.28 -61.00 8.43
CA ALA A 249 -10.35 -62.45 8.28
C ALA A 249 -10.93 -63.15 9.53
N LYS A 250 -10.51 -62.73 10.73
CA LYS A 250 -11.09 -63.24 11.99
C LYS A 250 -12.58 -62.92 12.10
N LEU A 251 -12.99 -61.69 11.79
CA LEU A 251 -14.40 -61.30 11.79
C LEU A 251 -15.22 -62.09 10.76
N GLU A 252 -14.67 -62.39 9.59
CA GLU A 252 -15.33 -63.23 8.58
C GLU A 252 -15.54 -64.67 9.07
N GLU A 253 -14.57 -65.25 9.76
CA GLU A 253 -14.72 -66.58 10.39
C GLU A 253 -15.76 -66.56 11.51
N GLU A 254 -15.78 -65.52 12.35
CA GLU A 254 -16.81 -65.31 13.38
C GLU A 254 -18.22 -65.18 12.76
N ILE A 255 -18.36 -64.46 11.64
CA ILE A 255 -19.63 -64.34 10.92
C ILE A 255 -20.07 -65.69 10.32
N LYS A 256 -19.14 -66.48 9.77
CA LYS A 256 -19.45 -67.82 9.24
C LYS A 256 -19.90 -68.80 10.33
N THR A 257 -19.20 -68.81 11.47
CA THR A 257 -19.55 -69.67 12.62
C THR A 257 -20.89 -69.28 13.24
N THR A 258 -21.16 -67.99 13.42
CA THR A 258 -22.45 -67.51 13.92
C THR A 258 -23.62 -67.83 12.97
N ASN A 259 -23.44 -67.69 11.65
CA ASN A 259 -24.45 -68.09 10.67
C ASN A 259 -24.73 -69.59 10.68
N ASN A 260 -23.71 -70.44 10.78
CA ASN A 260 -23.89 -71.89 10.86
C ASN A 260 -24.63 -72.34 12.13
N ASN A 261 -24.43 -71.65 13.25
CA ASN A 261 -25.16 -71.92 14.50
C ASN A 261 -26.62 -71.42 14.47
N LYS A 262 -26.97 -70.49 13.57
CA LYS A 262 -28.33 -69.93 13.44
C LYS A 262 -29.24 -70.75 12.51
N SER A 263 -28.67 -71.63 11.67
CA SER A 263 -29.38 -72.55 10.76
C SER A 263 -29.58 -73.97 11.33
N LYS A 264 -29.17 -74.23 12.58
CA LYS A 264 -29.53 -75.41 13.36
C LYS A 264 -30.59 -75.03 14.38
#